data_AF-A0A2A4W3C3-F1
#
_entry.id   AF-A0A2A4W3C3-F1
#
_cell.length_a   1.000
_cell.length_b   1.000
_cell.length_c   1.000
_cell.angle_alpha   90.00
_cell.angle_beta   90.00
_cell.angle_gamma   90.00
#
_symmetry.space_group_name_H-M   'P 1'
#
loop_
_entity.id
_entity.type
_entity.pdbx_description
1 polymer ?
#
loop_
_entity_poly.entity_id
_entity_poly.type
_entity_poly.pdbx_seq_one_letter_code
_entity_poly.pdbx_strand_id
1 'polypeptide(L)'
;MKNILNVFMTLFLLLQILACGENTEEEDDLVEVPNVAPTSNAGVDQVVDEQTTVTLTGSGNDSDGSIASYAWVQFSGNTVELSNSGEQNISFDAPETIEDLFLEFELTVTDNEGAINKDRIMITVNPVNILPLLSVGVDQIVNQGELVELVADASDSDGSIVSYSWTQTSGITVELSNYDTSNVTFTADTATGEELLQFTVTITDNEGGEAVDQMTVEVLDVVQTTLRKLNDTGIVSCSDSELGGFDCPIAFHPGQDAEFGRDALQNEESNGTAGFDFVKLNSLGAEIASTELNWSCVQDNVTGLVWEVKNADQGLQYFEHTYSWYSTDSATNGGDNGTKNGGICSDIECDTSAYVDAINAIELCGATDWRMPNREELLSIVNFNKSEHLLDENYFPNLGSNILKNYLSSSAVDGGSGQIWYVNYNLGGSGIHQKSFANYIRLVRTND
;
A
#
# COMPACT_ATOMS: atom_id res chain seq x y z
N MET A 1 -9.39 85.52 53.36
CA MET A 1 -10.67 86.29 53.34
C MET A 1 -11.66 85.57 54.28
N LYS A 2 -12.76 86.23 54.71
CA LYS A 2 -13.96 85.72 55.42
C LYS A 2 -14.21 84.18 55.31
N ASN A 3 -14.75 83.42 56.28
CA ASN A 3 -15.47 83.69 57.56
C ASN A 3 -15.57 82.35 58.38
N ILE A 4 -15.63 82.28 59.74
CA ILE A 4 -16.82 82.32 60.65
C ILE A 4 -17.82 81.13 60.40
N LEU A 5 -18.31 80.29 61.35
CA LEU A 5 -18.65 80.45 62.80
C LEU A 5 -18.67 79.12 63.64
N ASN A 6 -18.74 79.27 64.98
CA ASN A 6 -19.09 78.40 66.15
C ASN A 6 -20.18 77.28 65.95
N VAL A 7 -20.51 76.35 66.89
CA VAL A 7 -20.71 76.36 68.37
C VAL A 7 -20.50 74.93 68.95
N PHE A 8 -19.67 74.60 69.96
CA PHE A 8 -19.61 74.89 71.42
C PHE A 8 -20.59 74.08 72.32
N MET A 9 -20.07 73.26 73.27
CA MET A 9 -20.81 72.77 74.45
C MET A 9 -19.89 72.52 75.66
N THR A 10 -20.38 72.90 76.85
CA THR A 10 -19.78 72.90 78.22
C THR A 10 -19.40 71.49 78.75
N LEU A 11 -18.32 71.24 79.53
CA LEU A 11 -17.68 71.87 80.71
C LEU A 11 -18.18 71.33 82.09
N PHE A 12 -17.32 70.60 82.83
CA PHE A 12 -17.39 70.32 84.29
C PHE A 12 -16.05 69.67 84.78
N LEU A 13 -15.80 69.48 86.09
CA LEU A 13 -15.13 70.43 86.99
C LEU A 13 -14.47 69.74 88.24
N LEU A 14 -13.13 69.83 88.36
CA LEU A 14 -12.28 69.92 89.59
C LEU A 14 -12.29 68.86 90.74
N LEU A 15 -11.11 68.24 91.00
CA LEU A 15 -10.47 67.84 92.31
C LEU A 15 -9.05 67.24 91.99
N GLN A 16 -7.95 67.18 92.78
CA GLN A 16 -7.59 67.29 94.22
C GLN A 16 -7.80 65.98 95.04
N ILE A 17 -6.87 65.43 95.88
CA ILE A 17 -5.68 65.93 96.64
C ILE A 17 -4.46 64.93 96.62
N LEU A 18 -3.25 65.39 97.02
CA LEU A 18 -1.92 64.74 97.31
C LEU A 18 -1.81 63.22 97.64
N ALA A 19 -0.64 62.66 97.25
CA ALA A 19 0.20 61.76 98.08
C ALA A 19 1.71 62.01 97.77
N CYS A 20 2.62 61.69 98.70
CA CYS A 20 4.09 61.81 98.49
C CYS A 20 4.75 60.44 98.45
N GLY A 21 5.77 60.28 97.60
CA GLY A 21 6.67 59.12 97.56
C GLY A 21 8.00 59.56 96.97
N GLU A 22 9.07 59.48 97.76
CA GLU A 22 10.43 59.81 97.34
C GLU A 22 11.07 58.54 96.76
N ASN A 23 11.54 58.61 95.51
CA ASN A 23 12.30 57.53 94.88
C ASN A 23 13.33 58.16 93.92
N THR A 24 14.55 57.66 93.97
CA THR A 24 15.61 57.97 93.01
C THR A 24 15.43 57.08 91.79
N GLU A 25 15.15 57.66 90.63
CA GLU A 25 15.31 56.97 89.35
C GLU A 25 16.77 57.12 88.92
N GLU A 26 17.48 56.00 88.82
CA GLU A 26 18.76 55.94 88.11
C GLU A 26 18.46 55.97 86.60
N GLU A 27 19.14 56.87 85.88
CA GLU A 27 18.98 57.00 84.43
C GLU A 27 19.76 55.84 83.76
N ASP A 28 19.05 54.75 83.48
CA ASP A 28 19.60 53.55 82.83
C ASP A 28 19.97 53.89 81.37
N ASP A 29 21.27 54.12 81.15
CA ASP A 29 21.86 54.49 79.85
C ASP A 29 21.84 53.27 78.92
N LEU A 30 20.68 53.03 78.31
CA LEU A 30 20.41 51.90 77.43
C LEU A 30 21.34 51.93 76.21
N VAL A 31 22.42 51.15 76.28
CA VAL A 31 23.36 50.94 75.17
C VAL A 31 22.65 50.18 74.06
N GLU A 32 22.13 50.91 73.07
CA GLU A 32 21.63 50.33 71.82
C GLU A 32 22.73 49.50 71.15
N VAL A 33 22.53 48.18 71.10
CA VAL A 33 23.39 47.26 70.35
C VAL A 33 22.95 47.33 68.88
N PRO A 34 23.86 47.58 67.91
CA PRO A 34 23.47 47.64 66.51
C PRO A 34 23.05 46.25 65.99
N ASN A 35 21.83 46.15 65.44
CA ASN A 35 21.29 44.94 64.81
C ASN A 35 22.25 44.33 63.76
N VAL A 36 22.42 43.01 63.81
CA VAL A 36 23.18 42.24 62.82
C VAL A 36 22.22 41.58 61.82
N ALA A 37 22.34 41.96 60.55
CA ALA A 37 21.52 41.39 59.48
C ALA A 37 21.62 39.85 59.44
N PRO A 38 20.51 39.14 59.15
CA PRO A 38 20.44 37.68 59.25
C PRO A 38 21.34 36.97 58.24
N THR A 39 21.52 35.66 58.38
CA THR A 39 21.95 34.81 57.27
C THR A 39 20.73 34.29 56.52
N SER A 40 20.87 34.15 55.20
CA SER A 40 19.91 33.44 54.34
C SER A 40 20.59 32.28 53.62
N ASN A 41 19.80 31.27 53.26
CA ASN A 41 20.23 30.12 52.48
C ASN A 41 19.03 29.65 51.63
N ALA A 42 19.16 29.70 50.31
CA ALA A 42 18.13 29.36 49.34
C ALA A 42 18.01 27.84 49.06
N GLY A 43 18.98 27.06 49.52
CA GLY A 43 19.09 25.62 49.27
C GLY A 43 20.35 25.27 48.48
N VAL A 44 20.37 24.06 47.90
CA VAL A 44 21.36 23.66 46.90
C VAL A 44 20.71 23.66 45.52
N ASP A 45 21.50 23.98 44.49
CA ASP A 45 21.04 23.91 43.10
C ASP A 45 20.38 22.56 42.78
N GLN A 46 19.30 22.59 42.01
CA GLN A 46 18.52 21.39 41.68
C GLN A 46 18.60 21.10 40.18
N VAL A 47 18.61 19.81 39.85
CA VAL A 47 18.35 19.32 38.50
C VAL A 47 17.03 18.56 38.58
N VAL A 48 16.09 18.93 37.73
CA VAL A 48 14.73 18.38 37.68
C VAL A 48 14.36 18.07 36.23
N ASP A 49 13.38 17.20 36.06
CA ASP A 49 12.80 16.92 34.75
C ASP A 49 11.63 17.90 34.51
N GLU A 50 11.35 18.25 33.26
CA GLU A 50 10.24 19.13 32.89
C GLU A 50 8.87 18.63 33.36
N GLN A 51 7.90 19.54 33.45
CA GLN A 51 6.51 19.28 33.87
C GLN A 51 6.38 18.66 35.30
N THR A 52 7.47 18.54 36.06
CA THR A 52 7.47 18.09 37.47
C THR A 52 7.34 19.26 38.46
N THR A 53 6.66 19.03 39.59
CA THR A 53 6.54 20.04 40.65
C THR A 53 7.85 20.21 41.43
N VAL A 54 8.51 21.35 41.24
CA VAL A 54 9.72 21.76 41.96
C VAL A 54 9.34 22.36 43.32
N THR A 55 10.15 22.12 44.36
CA THR A 55 9.99 22.74 45.68
C THR A 55 11.29 23.36 46.15
N LEU A 56 11.28 24.66 46.45
CA LEU A 56 12.41 25.38 47.02
C LEU A 56 12.16 25.59 48.53
N THR A 57 13.16 25.26 49.35
CA THR A 57 13.07 25.28 50.82
C THR A 57 14.09 26.27 51.35
N GLY A 58 13.63 27.50 51.64
CA GLY A 58 14.49 28.54 52.18
C GLY A 58 14.82 28.30 53.65
N SER A 59 15.91 28.91 54.13
CA SER A 59 16.19 29.00 55.56
C SER A 59 16.90 30.31 55.90
N GLY A 60 16.69 30.77 57.13
CA GLY A 60 17.34 31.97 57.65
C GLY A 60 17.63 31.85 59.14
N ASN A 61 18.65 32.55 59.60
CA ASN A 61 19.03 32.61 61.01
C ASN A 61 19.44 34.03 61.39
N ASP A 62 18.97 34.49 62.54
CA ASP A 62 19.35 35.73 63.21
C ASP A 62 20.20 35.39 64.45
N SER A 63 21.18 36.22 64.80
CA SER A 63 22.06 36.03 65.97
C SER A 63 21.62 36.78 67.22
N ASP A 64 20.77 37.80 67.08
CA ASP A 64 20.41 38.75 68.12
C ASP A 64 18.89 38.96 68.24
N GLY A 65 18.13 38.69 67.17
CA GLY A 65 16.68 38.73 67.11
C GLY A 65 16.02 37.44 66.59
N SER A 66 15.18 37.59 65.56
CA SER A 66 14.34 36.56 64.96
C SER A 66 13.90 36.94 63.54
N ILE A 67 13.67 35.94 62.69
CA ILE A 67 13.22 36.16 61.30
C ILE A 67 11.76 36.61 61.26
N ALA A 68 11.50 37.77 60.65
CA ALA A 68 10.17 38.33 60.47
C ALA A 68 9.50 37.90 59.15
N SER A 69 10.27 37.71 58.07
CA SER A 69 9.72 37.26 56.79
C SER A 69 10.73 36.58 55.86
N TYR A 70 10.18 35.78 54.95
CA TYR A 70 10.82 35.27 53.75
C TYR A 70 10.12 35.88 52.54
N ALA A 71 10.85 36.14 51.46
CA ALA A 71 10.29 36.59 50.19
C ALA A 71 11.11 36.03 49.03
N TRP A 72 10.44 35.30 48.14
CA TRP A 72 11.05 34.70 46.96
C TRP A 72 10.74 35.50 45.70
N VAL A 73 11.75 35.73 44.86
CA VAL A 73 11.57 36.26 43.51
C VAL A 73 12.33 35.40 42.50
N GLN A 74 11.74 35.17 41.33
CA GLN A 74 12.52 34.68 40.20
C GLN A 74 13.43 35.81 39.70
N PHE A 75 14.72 35.52 39.57
CA PHE A 75 15.74 36.46 39.13
C PHE A 75 16.00 36.36 37.62
N SER A 76 16.03 35.14 37.07
CA SER A 76 16.17 34.92 35.63
C SER A 76 15.60 33.55 35.17
N GLY A 77 15.60 33.30 33.86
CA GLY A 77 14.98 32.15 33.21
C GLY A 77 13.58 32.42 32.67
N ASN A 78 12.88 31.36 32.21
CA ASN A 78 11.49 31.44 31.77
C ASN A 78 10.57 31.67 32.98
N THR A 79 9.65 32.65 32.90
CA THR A 79 8.77 33.00 34.03
C THR A 79 7.86 31.83 34.43
N VAL A 80 7.91 31.42 35.69
CA VAL A 80 7.02 30.40 36.28
C VAL A 80 6.04 31.02 37.29
N GLU A 81 4.86 30.41 37.47
CA GLU A 81 3.92 30.83 38.52
C GLU A 81 4.32 30.26 39.88
N LEU A 82 4.88 31.11 40.74
CA LEU A 82 5.29 30.73 42.11
C LEU A 82 4.10 30.61 43.06
N SER A 83 3.84 29.41 43.55
CA SER A 83 2.96 29.18 44.70
C SER A 83 3.63 29.61 46.01
N ASN A 84 2.87 30.31 46.86
CA ASN A 84 3.25 30.71 48.22
C ASN A 84 4.48 31.65 48.33
N SER A 85 4.72 32.54 47.37
CA SER A 85 5.97 33.36 47.25
C SER A 85 6.39 34.24 48.45
N GLY A 86 5.54 34.40 49.47
CA GLY A 86 5.85 35.08 50.74
C GLY A 86 6.06 34.13 51.94
N GLU A 87 6.07 32.82 51.72
CA GLU A 87 6.37 31.79 52.72
C GLU A 87 7.84 31.35 52.65
N GLN A 88 8.30 30.62 53.67
CA GLN A 88 9.65 30.05 53.71
C GLN A 88 9.92 29.07 52.54
N ASN A 89 8.90 28.29 52.18
CA ASN A 89 8.96 27.27 51.13
C ASN A 89 7.99 27.62 50.00
N ILE A 90 8.46 27.48 48.75
CA ILE A 90 7.70 27.76 47.54
C ILE A 90 7.71 26.57 46.61
N SER A 91 6.74 26.51 45.70
CA SER A 91 6.69 25.50 44.64
C SER A 91 6.22 26.10 43.32
N PHE A 92 6.65 25.49 42.22
CA PHE A 92 6.21 25.76 40.87
C PHE A 92 6.33 24.47 40.05
N ASP A 93 5.56 24.34 38.97
CA ASP A 93 5.73 23.24 38.04
C ASP A 93 6.77 23.63 36.98
N ALA A 94 7.75 22.75 36.74
CA ALA A 94 8.82 22.99 35.79
C ALA A 94 8.23 23.18 34.38
N PRO A 95 8.57 24.26 33.67
CA PRO A 95 8.00 24.51 32.34
C PRO A 95 8.52 23.49 31.32
N GLU A 96 7.67 23.20 30.34
CA GLU A 96 7.97 22.41 29.15
C GLU A 96 9.19 22.95 28.39
N THR A 97 10.09 22.08 27.93
CA THR A 97 11.31 22.48 27.24
C THR A 97 11.95 21.38 26.40
N ILE A 98 12.57 21.75 25.27
CA ILE A 98 13.21 20.82 24.31
C ILE A 98 14.75 20.77 24.42
N GLU A 99 15.34 21.57 25.33
CA GLU A 99 16.77 21.78 25.56
C GLU A 99 16.97 22.17 27.04
N ASP A 100 18.16 21.96 27.63
CA ASP A 100 18.43 22.31 29.04
C ASP A 100 18.05 23.77 29.38
N LEU A 101 17.09 23.94 30.29
CA LEU A 101 16.55 25.25 30.67
C LEU A 101 16.98 25.65 32.10
N PHE A 102 17.52 26.86 32.23
CA PHE A 102 18.06 27.39 33.48
C PHE A 102 17.17 28.47 34.08
N LEU A 103 16.71 28.26 35.33
CA LEU A 103 15.96 29.22 36.13
C LEU A 103 16.81 29.63 37.35
N GLU A 104 16.84 30.91 37.71
CA GLU A 104 17.53 31.40 38.91
C GLU A 104 16.51 32.09 39.83
N PHE A 105 16.50 31.72 41.11
CA PHE A 105 15.63 32.33 42.13
C PHE A 105 16.48 32.98 43.23
N GLU A 106 16.02 34.13 43.73
CA GLU A 106 16.65 34.87 44.82
C GLU A 106 15.72 34.89 46.04
N LEU A 107 16.17 34.29 47.13
CA LEU A 107 15.53 34.38 48.43
C LEU A 107 15.96 35.69 49.11
N THR A 108 15.02 36.40 49.72
CA THR A 108 15.28 37.50 50.66
C THR A 108 14.74 37.13 52.04
N VAL A 109 15.57 37.23 53.06
CA VAL A 109 15.22 37.03 54.47
C VAL A 109 15.29 38.36 55.20
N THR A 110 14.29 38.67 56.03
CA THR A 110 14.22 39.91 56.84
C THR A 110 14.11 39.58 58.32
N ASP A 111 14.89 40.26 59.17
CA ASP A 111 14.82 40.16 60.63
C ASP A 111 13.70 41.02 61.26
N ASN A 112 13.54 40.96 62.58
CA ASN A 112 12.52 41.73 63.31
C ASN A 112 12.84 43.23 63.51
N GLU A 113 13.99 43.73 63.05
CA GLU A 113 14.35 45.16 63.08
C GLU A 113 14.40 45.79 61.67
N GLY A 114 14.30 44.95 60.62
CA GLY A 114 14.16 45.34 59.23
C GLY A 114 15.44 45.25 58.39
N ALA A 115 16.53 44.66 58.88
CA ALA A 115 17.68 44.36 58.02
C ALA A 115 17.48 43.04 57.25
N ILE A 116 18.21 42.91 56.14
CA ILE A 116 17.95 41.87 55.13
C ILE A 116 19.22 41.13 54.71
N ASN A 117 19.03 39.89 54.27
CA ASN A 117 20.04 39.09 53.59
C ASN A 117 19.44 38.36 52.38
N LYS A 118 20.29 38.01 51.42
CA LYS A 118 19.89 37.42 50.15
C LYS A 118 20.83 36.28 49.76
N ASP A 119 20.24 35.22 49.22
CA ASP A 119 20.93 34.07 48.68
C ASP A 119 20.18 33.53 47.44
N ARG A 120 20.82 32.67 46.64
CA ARG A 120 20.31 32.24 45.34
C ARG A 120 20.44 30.74 45.10
N ILE A 121 19.57 30.26 44.24
CA ILE A 121 19.49 28.85 43.83
C ILE A 121 19.23 28.78 42.32
N MET A 122 19.97 27.91 41.64
CA MET A 122 19.80 27.57 40.23
C MET A 122 18.99 26.28 40.10
N ILE A 123 18.03 26.28 39.20
CA ILE A 123 17.26 25.09 38.80
C ILE A 123 17.56 24.83 37.33
N THR A 124 18.10 23.66 37.03
CA THR A 124 18.20 23.13 35.66
C THR A 124 17.02 22.21 35.41
N VAL A 125 16.28 22.47 34.34
CA VAL A 125 15.17 21.64 33.87
C VAL A 125 15.63 20.87 32.63
N ASN A 126 15.55 19.55 32.67
CA ASN A 126 15.89 18.67 31.55
C ASN A 126 14.66 18.42 30.65
N PRO A 127 14.81 18.32 29.32
CA PRO A 127 13.79 17.78 28.42
C PRO A 127 13.59 16.26 28.61
N VAL A 128 12.36 15.75 28.41
CA VAL A 128 11.99 14.33 28.53
C VAL A 128 10.97 13.89 27.45
N ASN A 129 11.39 13.92 26.19
CA ASN A 129 10.70 13.31 25.05
C ASN A 129 10.17 11.88 25.33
N ILE A 130 8.88 11.65 25.03
CA ILE A 130 8.29 10.32 24.87
C ILE A 130 8.15 9.99 23.37
N LEU A 131 8.91 8.98 22.92
CA LEU A 131 8.96 8.57 21.50
C LEU A 131 7.58 8.41 20.84
N PRO A 132 7.40 8.90 19.60
CA PRO A 132 6.09 8.95 18.94
C PRO A 132 5.53 7.56 18.62
N LEU A 133 4.21 7.49 18.52
CA LEU A 133 3.49 6.27 18.13
C LEU A 133 3.20 6.31 16.62
N LEU A 134 3.67 5.27 15.92
CA LEU A 134 3.46 5.03 14.50
C LEU A 134 2.63 3.74 14.30
N SER A 135 1.71 3.77 13.34
CA SER A 135 1.11 2.59 12.73
C SER A 135 1.01 2.80 11.22
N VAL A 136 1.54 1.87 10.44
CA VAL A 136 1.28 1.78 9.00
C VAL A 136 -0.02 1.01 8.77
N GLY A 137 -0.63 1.21 7.60
CA GLY A 137 -1.78 0.41 7.15
C GLY A 137 -1.47 -1.08 7.00
N VAL A 138 -2.51 -1.89 6.89
CA VAL A 138 -2.37 -3.34 6.64
C VAL A 138 -1.71 -3.61 5.28
N ASP A 139 -1.07 -4.78 5.17
CA ASP A 139 -0.55 -5.31 3.90
C ASP A 139 -1.62 -5.26 2.79
N GLN A 140 -1.21 -4.82 1.60
CA GLN A 140 -2.12 -4.62 0.47
C GLN A 140 -1.89 -5.68 -0.62
N ILE A 141 -2.97 -6.10 -1.26
CA ILE A 141 -2.96 -6.90 -2.49
C ILE A 141 -3.62 -6.04 -3.57
N VAL A 142 -2.88 -5.72 -4.62
CA VAL A 142 -3.28 -4.75 -5.66
C VAL A 142 -3.08 -5.34 -7.06
N ASN A 143 -3.85 -4.85 -8.03
CA ASN A 143 -3.68 -5.25 -9.41
C ASN A 143 -2.64 -4.36 -10.11
N GLN A 144 -1.88 -4.93 -11.05
CA GLN A 144 -1.03 -4.17 -11.97
C GLN A 144 -1.82 -3.04 -12.67
N GLY A 145 -1.25 -1.83 -12.67
CA GLY A 145 -1.85 -0.60 -13.18
C GLY A 145 -2.66 0.19 -12.15
N GLU A 146 -2.93 -0.35 -10.95
CA GLU A 146 -3.61 0.39 -9.89
C GLU A 146 -2.70 1.41 -9.20
N LEU A 147 -3.33 2.45 -8.65
CA LEU A 147 -2.67 3.44 -7.79
C LEU A 147 -2.68 2.90 -6.35
N VAL A 148 -1.49 2.73 -5.79
CA VAL A 148 -1.28 2.28 -4.41
C VAL A 148 -1.13 3.49 -3.49
N GLU A 149 -1.74 3.43 -2.32
CA GLU A 149 -1.73 4.49 -1.30
C GLU A 149 -1.16 3.92 0.01
N LEU A 150 0.04 4.38 0.38
CA LEU A 150 0.74 4.00 1.60
C LEU A 150 0.50 5.10 2.65
N VAL A 151 -0.12 4.73 3.78
CA VAL A 151 -0.53 5.68 4.82
C VAL A 151 0.14 5.33 6.15
N ALA A 152 0.74 6.34 6.77
CA ALA A 152 1.25 6.30 8.14
C ALA A 152 0.30 7.10 9.05
N ASP A 153 -0.35 6.43 9.99
CA ASP A 153 -1.03 7.06 11.11
C ASP A 153 0.00 7.27 12.23
N ALA A 154 0.25 8.53 12.57
CA ALA A 154 1.35 8.94 13.42
C ALA A 154 0.88 9.97 14.45
N SER A 155 1.27 9.76 15.71
CA SER A 155 0.83 10.58 16.83
C SER A 155 1.93 10.72 17.87
N ASP A 156 1.85 11.79 18.64
CA ASP A 156 2.79 12.22 19.64
C ASP A 156 1.97 12.69 20.86
N SER A 157 2.43 12.40 22.08
CA SER A 157 1.69 12.69 23.33
C SER A 157 2.06 14.02 23.98
N ASP A 158 3.20 14.58 23.60
CA ASP A 158 3.89 15.68 24.27
C ASP A 158 4.47 16.67 23.25
N GLY A 159 4.88 16.19 22.09
CA GLY A 159 5.39 16.98 20.96
C GLY A 159 4.48 17.00 19.73
N SER A 160 5.11 16.90 18.56
CA SER A 160 4.52 16.89 17.22
C SER A 160 5.50 16.31 16.18
N ILE A 161 5.00 15.47 15.28
CA ILE A 161 5.77 14.87 14.18
C ILE A 161 6.26 15.95 13.20
N VAL A 162 7.57 16.03 12.97
CA VAL A 162 8.22 17.02 12.08
C VAL A 162 8.64 16.45 10.72
N SER A 163 8.83 15.14 10.61
CA SER A 163 9.21 14.49 9.35
C SER A 163 8.73 13.05 9.22
N TYR A 164 8.46 12.65 7.97
CA TYR A 164 8.28 11.28 7.53
C TYR A 164 9.40 10.94 6.54
N SER A 165 9.80 9.67 6.48
CA SER A 165 10.80 9.19 5.52
C SER A 165 10.45 7.77 5.09
N TRP A 166 9.81 7.64 3.93
CA TRP A 166 9.49 6.35 3.32
C TRP A 166 10.66 5.83 2.48
N THR A 167 10.97 4.55 2.62
CA THR A 167 12.00 3.84 1.85
C THR A 167 11.49 2.47 1.45
N GLN A 168 11.59 2.16 0.15
CA GLN A 168 11.39 0.79 -0.32
C GLN A 168 12.61 -0.08 0.05
N THR A 169 12.38 -1.22 0.68
CA THR A 169 13.43 -2.12 1.20
C THR A 169 13.53 -3.45 0.46
N SER A 170 12.50 -3.86 -0.28
CA SER A 170 12.51 -5.06 -1.13
C SER A 170 11.57 -4.93 -2.34
N GLY A 171 11.77 -5.81 -3.33
CA GLY A 171 11.03 -5.84 -4.60
C GLY A 171 11.69 -4.99 -5.71
N ILE A 172 11.05 -4.93 -6.87
CA ILE A 172 11.45 -4.04 -7.98
C ILE A 172 11.20 -2.57 -7.60
N THR A 173 12.16 -1.69 -7.89
CA THR A 173 12.09 -0.28 -7.47
C THR A 173 10.93 0.47 -8.14
N VAL A 174 10.07 1.09 -7.33
CA VAL A 174 8.97 1.96 -7.79
C VAL A 174 9.29 3.45 -7.52
N GLU A 175 8.80 4.33 -8.38
CA GLU A 175 8.92 5.79 -8.20
C GLU A 175 7.87 6.28 -7.19
N LEU A 176 8.29 6.47 -5.94
CA LEU A 176 7.43 6.96 -4.84
C LEU A 176 7.22 8.48 -4.93
N SER A 177 5.96 8.93 -4.92
CA SER A 177 5.62 10.35 -4.86
C SER A 177 5.33 10.83 -3.42
N ASN A 178 5.90 11.98 -3.03
CA ASN A 178 5.75 12.60 -1.71
C ASN A 178 6.26 11.73 -0.54
N TYR A 179 7.37 11.01 -0.75
CA TYR A 179 8.01 10.09 0.22
C TYR A 179 8.40 10.70 1.57
N ASP A 180 8.31 12.02 1.69
CA ASP A 180 8.55 12.87 2.86
C ASP A 180 7.26 13.22 3.64
N THR A 181 6.13 12.56 3.35
CA THR A 181 4.81 12.85 3.95
C THR A 181 4.12 11.61 4.53
N SER A 182 2.99 11.81 5.25
CA SER A 182 2.19 10.73 5.84
C SER A 182 1.40 9.88 4.82
N ASN A 183 1.33 10.31 3.55
CA ASN A 183 0.58 9.65 2.50
C ASN A 183 1.41 9.64 1.20
N VAL A 184 1.91 8.46 0.85
CA VAL A 184 2.76 8.23 -0.34
C VAL A 184 1.95 7.45 -1.37
N THR A 185 2.04 7.87 -2.64
CA THR A 185 1.40 7.13 -3.73
C THR A 185 2.38 6.74 -4.82
N PHE A 186 2.15 5.57 -5.42
CA PHE A 186 2.85 5.06 -6.60
C PHE A 186 1.88 4.22 -7.46
N THR A 187 2.22 3.98 -8.72
CA THR A 187 1.47 3.07 -9.59
C THR A 187 2.19 1.73 -9.68
N ALA A 188 1.46 0.62 -9.53
CA ALA A 188 2.02 -0.72 -9.72
C ALA A 188 2.28 -1.00 -11.21
N ASP A 189 3.48 -0.70 -11.71
CA ASP A 189 3.77 -0.70 -13.16
C ASP A 189 3.80 -2.10 -13.80
N THR A 190 3.57 -2.12 -15.11
CA THR A 190 3.56 -3.27 -16.03
C THR A 190 4.79 -4.17 -16.01
N ALA A 191 5.88 -3.77 -15.34
CA ALA A 191 7.10 -4.56 -15.19
C ALA A 191 7.15 -5.43 -13.92
N THR A 192 6.15 -5.39 -13.03
CA THR A 192 6.20 -6.11 -11.73
C THR A 192 5.94 -7.61 -11.84
N GLY A 193 5.00 -8.05 -12.68
CA GLY A 193 4.44 -9.41 -12.59
C GLY A 193 3.77 -9.68 -11.23
N GLU A 194 3.74 -10.95 -10.81
CA GLU A 194 3.44 -11.36 -9.42
C GLU A 194 4.67 -11.16 -8.54
N GLU A 195 4.71 -10.08 -7.73
CA GLU A 195 5.87 -9.70 -6.91
C GLU A 195 5.50 -9.11 -5.55
N LEU A 196 6.43 -9.18 -4.60
CA LEU A 196 6.27 -8.70 -3.22
C LEU A 196 7.18 -7.50 -2.92
N LEU A 197 6.58 -6.31 -2.83
CA LEU A 197 7.27 -5.08 -2.45
C LEU A 197 7.27 -4.93 -0.92
N GLN A 198 8.35 -4.39 -0.33
CA GLN A 198 8.36 -3.96 1.08
C GLN A 198 8.69 -2.48 1.18
N PHE A 199 7.95 -1.80 2.07
CA PHE A 199 8.16 -0.41 2.42
C PHE A 199 8.40 -0.28 3.92
N THR A 200 9.30 0.62 4.28
CA THR A 200 9.58 1.04 5.66
C THR A 200 9.35 2.54 5.74
N VAL A 201 8.75 3.01 6.83
CA VAL A 201 8.67 4.44 7.13
C VAL A 201 9.28 4.71 8.50
N THR A 202 10.14 5.72 8.56
CA THR A 202 10.58 6.35 9.81
C THR A 202 9.84 7.67 9.97
N ILE A 203 9.35 7.95 11.18
CA ILE A 203 8.88 9.29 11.59
C ILE A 203 9.82 9.86 12.64
N THR A 204 9.84 11.20 12.76
CA THR A 204 10.62 11.92 13.77
C THR A 204 9.77 13.00 14.42
N ASP A 205 9.87 13.15 15.74
CA ASP A 205 9.24 14.23 16.54
C ASP A 205 10.08 15.53 16.57
N ASN A 206 9.59 16.57 17.26
CA ASN A 206 10.27 17.87 17.38
C ASN A 206 11.53 17.89 18.28
N GLU A 207 11.82 16.81 19.00
CA GLU A 207 12.98 16.63 19.88
C GLU A 207 13.98 15.59 19.34
N GLY A 208 13.69 14.98 18.19
CA GLY A 208 14.57 14.05 17.48
C GLY A 208 14.39 12.59 17.87
N GLY A 209 13.33 12.22 18.58
CA GLY A 209 12.94 10.82 18.77
C GLY A 209 12.34 10.23 17.50
N GLU A 210 12.54 8.93 17.29
CA GLU A 210 12.15 8.21 16.07
C GLU A 210 11.26 7.00 16.35
N ALA A 211 10.31 6.75 15.45
CA ALA A 211 9.56 5.50 15.37
C ALA A 211 9.59 4.94 13.94
N VAL A 212 9.57 3.61 13.81
CA VAL A 212 9.76 2.89 12.54
C VAL A 212 8.77 1.74 12.43
N ASP A 213 8.13 1.61 11.27
CA ASP A 213 7.17 0.54 10.96
C ASP A 213 7.25 0.12 9.48
N GLN A 214 6.67 -1.04 9.13
CA GLN A 214 6.83 -1.69 7.81
C GLN A 214 5.52 -2.31 7.30
N MET A 215 5.36 -2.34 5.97
CA MET A 215 4.27 -3.07 5.31
C MET A 215 4.72 -3.72 3.99
N THR A 216 3.94 -4.69 3.52
CA THR A 216 4.09 -5.31 2.20
C THR A 216 3.00 -4.85 1.22
N VAL A 217 3.33 -4.89 -0.08
CA VAL A 217 2.37 -4.79 -1.18
C VAL A 217 2.62 -5.96 -2.12
N GLU A 218 1.64 -6.85 -2.24
CA GLU A 218 1.58 -7.92 -3.24
C GLU A 218 0.93 -7.35 -4.51
N VAL A 219 1.69 -7.33 -5.61
CA VAL A 219 1.15 -6.92 -6.92
C VAL A 219 0.77 -8.19 -7.68
N LEU A 220 -0.47 -8.26 -8.15
CA LEU A 220 -0.97 -9.33 -9.00
C LEU A 220 -0.91 -8.91 -10.49
N ASP A 221 -0.51 -9.83 -11.36
CA ASP A 221 -0.50 -9.57 -12.80
C ASP A 221 -1.93 -9.46 -13.36
N VAL A 222 -2.25 -8.30 -13.94
CA VAL A 222 -3.47 -8.15 -14.74
C VAL A 222 -3.19 -8.69 -16.11
N VAL A 223 -3.46 -9.98 -16.31
CA VAL A 223 -3.63 -10.55 -17.64
C VAL A 223 -4.70 -9.73 -18.35
N GLN A 224 -4.27 -8.79 -19.20
CA GLN A 224 -5.11 -7.82 -19.89
C GLN A 224 -6.08 -8.55 -20.81
N THR A 225 -7.24 -8.88 -20.24
CA THR A 225 -8.43 -9.39 -20.93
C THR A 225 -9.11 -8.25 -21.68
N THR A 226 -8.31 -7.66 -22.60
CA THR A 226 -8.80 -7.18 -23.89
C THR A 226 -9.95 -8.08 -24.32
N LEU A 227 -11.10 -7.47 -24.57
CA LEU A 227 -12.33 -8.18 -24.90
C LEU A 227 -12.18 -8.75 -26.33
N ARG A 228 -11.44 -9.86 -26.44
CA ARG A 228 -11.11 -10.50 -27.72
C ARG A 228 -12.42 -10.86 -28.39
N LYS A 229 -12.66 -10.23 -29.54
CA LYS A 229 -13.77 -10.61 -30.42
C LYS A 229 -13.53 -12.07 -30.78
N LEU A 230 -14.51 -12.93 -30.59
CA LEU A 230 -14.47 -14.25 -31.19
C LEU A 230 -14.88 -14.10 -32.67
N ASN A 231 -14.49 -15.04 -33.53
CA ASN A 231 -15.24 -15.27 -34.76
C ASN A 231 -16.66 -15.75 -34.39
N ASP A 232 -17.58 -15.61 -35.33
CA ASP A 232 -18.90 -16.21 -35.19
C ASP A 232 -18.88 -17.73 -35.40
N THR A 233 -20.03 -18.37 -35.25
CA THR A 233 -20.17 -19.82 -35.47
C THR A 233 -19.97 -20.20 -36.94
N GLY A 234 -20.20 -19.26 -37.87
CA GLY A 234 -20.16 -19.49 -39.31
C GLY A 234 -21.47 -20.01 -39.89
N ILE A 235 -22.54 -20.11 -39.10
CA ILE A 235 -23.85 -20.61 -39.52
C ILE A 235 -24.56 -19.53 -40.34
N VAL A 236 -24.49 -19.66 -41.67
CA VAL A 236 -25.07 -18.70 -42.63
C VAL A 236 -26.49 -19.05 -43.12
N SER A 237 -27.19 -19.97 -42.46
CA SER A 237 -28.56 -20.35 -42.86
C SER A 237 -29.44 -20.79 -41.69
N CYS A 238 -30.74 -20.54 -41.82
CA CYS A 238 -31.76 -20.80 -40.81
C CYS A 238 -32.40 -22.19 -40.95
N SER A 239 -33.09 -22.60 -39.89
CA SER A 239 -33.80 -23.88 -39.75
C SER A 239 -35.23 -23.72 -39.22
N ASP A 240 -36.10 -24.67 -39.54
CA ASP A 240 -37.42 -24.82 -38.92
C ASP A 240 -37.54 -26.18 -38.21
N SER A 241 -38.76 -26.61 -37.86
CA SER A 241 -38.97 -27.90 -37.18
C SER A 241 -38.80 -29.14 -38.06
N GLU A 242 -38.59 -28.99 -39.36
CA GLU A 242 -38.51 -30.09 -40.34
C GLU A 242 -37.19 -30.10 -41.14
N LEU A 243 -36.63 -28.94 -41.48
CA LEU A 243 -35.44 -28.79 -42.34
C LEU A 243 -34.52 -27.62 -41.91
N GLY A 244 -33.30 -27.61 -42.44
CA GLY A 244 -32.35 -26.50 -42.38
C GLY A 244 -31.87 -26.08 -43.77
N GLY A 245 -31.13 -24.98 -43.85
CA GLY A 245 -30.61 -24.43 -45.12
C GLY A 245 -31.51 -23.38 -45.77
N PHE A 246 -32.30 -22.65 -44.96
CA PHE A 246 -33.17 -21.57 -45.44
C PHE A 246 -32.49 -20.20 -45.35
N ASP A 247 -32.92 -19.27 -46.22
CA ASP A 247 -32.62 -17.85 -46.08
C ASP A 247 -33.20 -17.30 -44.77
N CYS A 248 -32.46 -16.42 -44.09
CA CYS A 248 -32.86 -15.79 -42.83
C CYS A 248 -33.50 -14.40 -43.04
N PRO A 249 -34.39 -13.93 -42.15
CA PRO A 249 -34.96 -14.60 -40.98
C PRO A 249 -36.21 -15.44 -41.32
N ILE A 250 -36.47 -16.51 -40.56
CA ILE A 250 -37.70 -17.29 -40.71
C ILE A 250 -38.80 -16.71 -39.81
N ALA A 251 -39.94 -16.33 -40.40
CA ALA A 251 -41.00 -15.56 -39.73
C ALA A 251 -41.64 -16.21 -38.47
N PHE A 252 -41.50 -17.53 -38.29
CA PHE A 252 -41.97 -18.27 -37.10
C PHE A 252 -40.82 -18.87 -36.26
N HIS A 253 -39.59 -18.76 -36.73
CA HIS A 253 -38.36 -19.15 -36.03
C HIS A 253 -37.33 -18.00 -36.07
N PRO A 254 -37.68 -16.78 -35.64
CA PRO A 254 -36.75 -15.66 -35.60
C PRO A 254 -35.79 -15.80 -34.41
N GLY A 255 -34.68 -15.06 -34.44
CA GLY A 255 -33.67 -15.12 -33.38
C GLY A 255 -32.65 -16.24 -33.57
N GLN A 256 -32.51 -16.81 -34.76
CA GLN A 256 -31.47 -17.79 -35.07
C GLN A 256 -30.11 -17.14 -35.30
N ASP A 257 -29.04 -17.93 -35.08
CA ASP A 257 -27.63 -17.54 -35.21
C ASP A 257 -27.36 -16.70 -36.47
N ALA A 258 -27.73 -17.27 -37.62
CA ALA A 258 -27.62 -16.74 -38.97
C ALA A 258 -28.40 -15.43 -39.27
N GLU A 259 -29.10 -14.86 -38.29
CA GLU A 259 -29.72 -13.53 -38.37
C GLU A 259 -28.81 -12.41 -37.82
N PHE A 260 -27.71 -12.74 -37.15
CA PHE A 260 -26.85 -11.82 -36.40
C PHE A 260 -25.36 -12.04 -36.69
N GLY A 261 -24.49 -11.38 -35.92
CA GLY A 261 -23.06 -11.70 -35.95
C GLY A 261 -22.32 -11.23 -37.21
N ARG A 262 -21.13 -11.79 -37.42
CA ARG A 262 -20.24 -11.50 -38.55
C ARG A 262 -20.51 -12.40 -39.75
N ASP A 263 -20.98 -13.63 -39.56
CA ASP A 263 -21.33 -14.53 -40.67
C ASP A 263 -22.57 -14.06 -41.45
N ALA A 264 -23.59 -13.51 -40.79
CA ALA A 264 -24.72 -12.85 -41.47
C ALA A 264 -24.36 -11.51 -42.15
N LEU A 265 -23.27 -10.85 -41.72
CA LEU A 265 -22.89 -9.49 -42.19
C LEU A 265 -21.68 -9.44 -43.14
N GLN A 266 -20.79 -10.44 -43.10
CA GLN A 266 -19.54 -10.50 -43.86
C GLN A 266 -19.23 -11.93 -44.32
N ASN A 267 -20.12 -12.49 -45.16
CA ASN A 267 -19.90 -13.78 -45.84
C ASN A 267 -19.09 -13.61 -47.15
N GLU A 268 -17.90 -13.00 -47.04
CA GLU A 268 -17.00 -12.72 -48.18
C GLU A 268 -15.88 -13.77 -48.23
N GLU A 269 -16.07 -14.82 -49.04
CA GLU A 269 -15.23 -16.04 -49.17
C GLU A 269 -13.75 -15.81 -49.62
N SER A 270 -13.23 -14.57 -49.58
CA SER A 270 -11.93 -14.18 -50.15
C SER A 270 -10.73 -14.47 -49.22
N ASN A 271 -10.98 -14.41 -47.92
CA ASN A 271 -9.99 -14.50 -46.84
C ASN A 271 -10.51 -15.34 -45.67
N GLY A 272 -11.40 -16.30 -45.95
CA GLY A 272 -12.10 -17.11 -44.95
C GLY A 272 -13.56 -17.27 -45.34
N THR A 273 -14.15 -18.40 -44.99
CA THR A 273 -15.58 -18.67 -45.23
C THR A 273 -16.43 -18.13 -44.09
N ALA A 274 -17.67 -17.69 -44.35
CA ALA A 274 -18.71 -17.46 -43.34
C ALA A 274 -18.24 -16.77 -42.03
N GLY A 275 -17.88 -15.48 -42.08
CA GLY A 275 -17.64 -14.68 -40.87
C GLY A 275 -16.25 -14.84 -40.21
N PHE A 276 -15.35 -15.64 -40.77
CA PHE A 276 -13.93 -15.72 -40.36
C PHE A 276 -13.04 -14.75 -41.18
N ASP A 277 -11.85 -14.37 -40.68
CA ASP A 277 -10.91 -13.49 -41.39
C ASP A 277 -9.46 -13.92 -41.16
N PHE A 278 -8.90 -14.66 -42.11
CA PHE A 278 -7.61 -15.34 -42.01
C PHE A 278 -6.59 -14.84 -43.04
N VAL A 279 -5.37 -14.60 -42.56
CA VAL A 279 -4.21 -14.20 -43.36
C VAL A 279 -3.09 -15.23 -43.22
N LYS A 280 -2.48 -15.64 -44.33
CA LYS A 280 -1.34 -16.56 -44.34
C LYS A 280 -0.06 -15.81 -44.00
N LEU A 281 0.73 -16.33 -43.07
CA LEU A 281 2.05 -15.81 -42.72
C LEU A 281 3.15 -16.80 -43.15
N ASN A 282 4.27 -16.28 -43.64
CA ASN A 282 5.46 -17.08 -43.88
C ASN A 282 6.26 -17.38 -42.58
N SER A 283 7.37 -18.09 -42.70
CA SER A 283 8.20 -18.52 -41.55
C SER A 283 8.87 -17.37 -40.78
N LEU A 284 8.76 -16.13 -41.23
CA LEU A 284 9.23 -14.91 -40.56
C LEU A 284 8.06 -14.02 -40.08
N GLY A 285 6.83 -14.54 -40.06
CA GLY A 285 5.65 -13.82 -39.57
C GLY A 285 5.08 -12.77 -40.53
N ALA A 286 5.66 -12.59 -41.71
CA ALA A 286 5.17 -11.63 -42.69
C ALA A 286 4.03 -12.22 -43.55
N GLU A 287 3.02 -11.39 -43.82
CA GLU A 287 1.87 -11.70 -44.69
C GLU A 287 2.32 -12.16 -46.09
N ILE A 288 1.63 -13.17 -46.61
CA ILE A 288 1.73 -13.66 -47.99
C ILE A 288 0.34 -13.86 -48.59
N ALA A 289 0.25 -13.85 -49.92
CA ALA A 289 -1.02 -13.94 -50.64
C ALA A 289 -1.80 -15.22 -50.30
N SER A 290 -3.13 -15.13 -50.20
CA SER A 290 -4.01 -16.28 -49.88
C SER A 290 -3.87 -17.44 -50.88
N THR A 291 -3.46 -17.16 -52.11
CA THR A 291 -3.14 -18.14 -53.17
C THR A 291 -1.86 -18.96 -52.93
N GLU A 292 -1.03 -18.60 -51.95
CA GLU A 292 0.20 -19.35 -51.66
C GLU A 292 -0.11 -20.74 -51.08
N LEU A 293 0.66 -21.72 -51.55
CA LEU A 293 0.50 -23.13 -51.21
C LEU A 293 1.34 -23.56 -49.99
N ASN A 294 2.22 -22.69 -49.49
CA ASN A 294 3.08 -22.95 -48.33
C ASN A 294 3.05 -21.74 -47.40
N TRP A 295 2.63 -21.94 -46.16
CA TRP A 295 2.60 -20.93 -45.09
C TRP A 295 2.91 -21.62 -43.75
N SER A 296 3.37 -20.85 -42.77
CA SER A 296 3.83 -21.38 -41.47
C SER A 296 2.86 -21.07 -40.33
N CYS A 297 2.13 -19.95 -40.42
CA CYS A 297 1.13 -19.53 -39.45
C CYS A 297 -0.08 -18.90 -40.13
N VAL A 298 -1.19 -18.81 -39.39
CA VAL A 298 -2.40 -18.10 -39.80
C VAL A 298 -2.68 -17.00 -38.79
N GLN A 299 -2.70 -15.74 -39.24
CA GLN A 299 -3.24 -14.64 -38.45
C GLN A 299 -4.76 -14.59 -38.61
N ASP A 300 -5.46 -14.33 -37.51
CA ASP A 300 -6.90 -14.09 -37.46
C ASP A 300 -7.15 -12.60 -37.15
N ASN A 301 -7.74 -11.88 -38.09
CA ASN A 301 -7.98 -10.43 -37.99
C ASN A 301 -9.22 -10.06 -37.14
N VAL A 302 -10.06 -11.04 -36.78
CA VAL A 302 -11.16 -10.82 -35.85
C VAL A 302 -10.66 -10.95 -34.42
N THR A 303 -9.99 -12.05 -34.08
CA THR A 303 -9.54 -12.35 -32.72
C THR A 303 -8.21 -11.68 -32.34
N GLY A 304 -7.39 -11.30 -33.34
CA GLY A 304 -6.03 -10.80 -33.11
C GLY A 304 -5.02 -11.90 -32.75
N LEU A 305 -5.38 -13.17 -32.96
CA LEU A 305 -4.54 -14.33 -32.64
C LEU A 305 -3.72 -14.76 -33.87
N VAL A 306 -2.51 -15.27 -33.63
CA VAL A 306 -1.73 -16.00 -34.64
C VAL A 306 -1.66 -17.47 -34.25
N TRP A 307 -2.01 -18.34 -35.19
CA TRP A 307 -2.17 -19.77 -35.02
C TRP A 307 -1.09 -20.57 -35.74
N GLU A 308 -0.64 -21.64 -35.08
CA GLU A 308 0.34 -22.58 -35.59
C GLU A 308 -0.25 -23.45 -36.74
N VAL A 309 0.46 -23.62 -37.85
CA VAL A 309 0.10 -24.58 -38.90
C VAL A 309 0.79 -25.93 -38.65
N LYS A 310 0.10 -27.04 -38.92
CA LYS A 310 0.64 -28.41 -38.79
C LYS A 310 1.09 -28.93 -40.15
N ASN A 311 2.20 -29.66 -40.16
CA ASN A 311 2.87 -30.12 -41.37
C ASN A 311 2.59 -31.60 -41.65
N ALA A 312 2.56 -31.96 -42.94
CA ALA A 312 2.43 -33.34 -43.40
C ALA A 312 3.75 -34.13 -43.32
N ASP A 313 4.89 -33.43 -43.38
CA ASP A 313 6.22 -34.00 -43.23
C ASP A 313 6.57 -34.29 -41.76
N GLN A 314 7.41 -35.30 -41.54
CA GLN A 314 7.86 -35.69 -40.21
C GLN A 314 8.88 -34.69 -39.65
N GLY A 315 8.65 -34.28 -38.40
CA GLY A 315 9.39 -33.25 -37.67
C GLY A 315 8.52 -32.69 -36.54
N LEU A 316 8.98 -31.65 -35.84
CA LEU A 316 8.31 -31.11 -34.66
C LEU A 316 6.79 -30.89 -34.86
N GLN A 317 6.41 -30.18 -35.92
CA GLN A 317 5.02 -29.82 -36.23
C GLN A 317 4.21 -30.89 -36.98
N TYR A 318 4.65 -32.15 -36.98
CA TYR A 318 3.97 -33.23 -37.70
C TYR A 318 2.55 -33.49 -37.18
N PHE A 319 1.57 -33.50 -38.09
CA PHE A 319 0.15 -33.43 -37.75
C PHE A 319 -0.44 -34.65 -37.00
N GLU A 320 0.28 -35.78 -36.96
CA GLU A 320 -0.12 -36.98 -36.21
C GLU A 320 0.55 -37.08 -34.83
N HIS A 321 1.48 -36.18 -34.48
CA HIS A 321 2.04 -36.14 -33.13
C HIS A 321 0.97 -35.89 -32.06
N THR A 322 1.12 -36.58 -30.94
CA THR A 322 0.26 -36.47 -29.76
C THR A 322 1.08 -36.25 -28.51
N TYR A 323 0.48 -35.58 -27.53
CA TYR A 323 1.13 -35.06 -26.34
C TYR A 323 0.22 -35.33 -25.13
N SER A 324 0.80 -35.67 -23.99
CA SER A 324 0.09 -35.58 -22.71
C SER A 324 0.06 -34.13 -22.23
N TRP A 325 -0.85 -33.81 -21.32
CA TRP A 325 -0.92 -32.48 -20.75
C TRP A 325 0.03 -32.37 -19.55
N TYR A 326 0.94 -31.40 -19.60
CA TYR A 326 1.85 -31.01 -18.53
C TYR A 326 2.10 -29.49 -18.52
N SER A 327 2.06 -28.88 -17.34
CA SER A 327 2.51 -27.50 -17.08
C SER A 327 2.81 -27.31 -15.59
N THR A 328 3.84 -26.52 -15.26
CA THR A 328 4.13 -26.09 -13.88
C THR A 328 3.46 -24.76 -13.50
N ASP A 329 2.87 -24.05 -14.46
CA ASP A 329 2.15 -22.80 -14.22
C ASP A 329 0.83 -23.06 -13.46
N SER A 330 0.69 -22.44 -12.28
CA SER A 330 -0.49 -22.53 -11.41
C SER A 330 -1.75 -21.88 -11.99
N ALA A 331 -1.64 -20.88 -12.87
CA ALA A 331 -2.77 -20.21 -13.48
C ALA A 331 -3.52 -21.13 -14.48
N THR A 332 -2.79 -21.94 -15.26
CA THR A 332 -3.39 -22.90 -16.21
C THR A 332 -3.53 -24.32 -15.67
N ASN A 333 -2.76 -24.74 -14.66
CA ASN A 333 -2.77 -26.15 -14.23
C ASN A 333 -3.91 -26.56 -13.29
N GLY A 334 -4.64 -25.65 -12.65
CA GLY A 334 -5.77 -26.01 -11.78
C GLY A 334 -5.39 -26.96 -10.62
N GLY A 335 -4.16 -26.86 -10.11
CA GLY A 335 -3.67 -27.63 -8.96
C GLY A 335 -3.10 -29.03 -9.25
N ASP A 336 -2.91 -29.40 -10.52
CA ASP A 336 -2.19 -30.63 -10.90
C ASP A 336 -1.31 -30.38 -12.13
N ASN A 337 0.00 -30.55 -11.98
CA ASN A 337 0.96 -30.35 -13.06
C ASN A 337 0.76 -31.31 -14.25
N GLY A 338 0.05 -32.44 -14.07
CA GLY A 338 -0.25 -33.39 -15.14
C GLY A 338 0.86 -34.42 -15.39
N THR A 339 0.95 -34.91 -16.63
CA THR A 339 1.81 -36.05 -17.00
C THR A 339 2.86 -35.63 -18.02
N LYS A 340 4.14 -35.70 -17.64
CA LYS A 340 5.27 -35.56 -18.56
C LYS A 340 5.34 -36.72 -19.56
N ASN A 341 5.77 -36.41 -20.78
CA ASN A 341 6.24 -37.36 -21.80
C ASN A 341 5.33 -38.60 -22.03
N GLY A 342 4.00 -38.40 -22.00
CA GLY A 342 2.99 -39.46 -22.15
C GLY A 342 2.37 -39.55 -23.55
N GLY A 343 2.78 -38.67 -24.46
CA GLY A 343 2.35 -38.65 -25.87
C GLY A 343 3.09 -39.62 -26.79
N ILE A 344 2.92 -39.41 -28.10
CA ILE A 344 3.65 -40.07 -29.18
C ILE A 344 4.12 -38.99 -30.15
N CYS A 345 5.42 -38.70 -30.11
CA CYS A 345 6.10 -37.68 -30.90
C CYS A 345 7.57 -38.09 -31.16
N SER A 346 8.34 -37.22 -31.82
CA SER A 346 9.80 -37.36 -31.98
C SER A 346 10.56 -36.17 -31.38
N ASP A 347 11.86 -36.37 -31.16
CA ASP A 347 12.90 -35.36 -30.89
C ASP A 347 12.81 -34.55 -29.57
N ILE A 348 11.68 -34.56 -28.87
CA ILE A 348 11.45 -33.89 -27.57
C ILE A 348 10.72 -34.81 -26.56
N GLU A 349 10.45 -34.31 -25.33
CA GLU A 349 9.46 -34.95 -24.45
C GLU A 349 8.04 -34.73 -25.01
N CYS A 350 7.21 -35.77 -25.06
CA CYS A 350 5.89 -35.71 -25.68
C CYS A 350 4.80 -35.21 -24.71
N ASP A 351 4.97 -33.99 -24.21
CA ASP A 351 3.97 -33.24 -23.44
C ASP A 351 3.84 -31.76 -23.87
N THR A 352 2.81 -31.08 -23.39
CA THR A 352 2.48 -29.70 -23.79
C THR A 352 3.55 -28.67 -23.45
N SER A 353 4.26 -28.80 -22.32
CA SER A 353 5.30 -27.84 -21.93
C SER A 353 6.49 -27.96 -22.89
N ALA A 354 7.02 -29.17 -23.05
CA ALA A 354 8.17 -29.41 -23.93
C ALA A 354 7.88 -29.06 -25.40
N TYR A 355 6.62 -29.15 -25.85
CA TYR A 355 6.23 -28.68 -27.18
C TYR A 355 6.22 -27.16 -27.31
N VAL A 356 5.68 -26.44 -26.32
CA VAL A 356 5.70 -24.98 -26.27
C VAL A 356 7.14 -24.47 -26.26
N ASP A 357 7.99 -25.04 -25.40
CA ASP A 357 9.42 -24.72 -25.32
C ASP A 357 10.12 -24.93 -26.68
N ALA A 358 9.83 -26.05 -27.36
CA ALA A 358 10.43 -26.39 -28.64
C ALA A 358 9.97 -25.50 -29.81
N ILE A 359 8.71 -25.05 -29.83
CA ILE A 359 8.19 -24.14 -30.87
C ILE A 359 8.76 -22.73 -30.68
N ASN A 360 8.87 -22.26 -29.43
CA ASN A 360 9.51 -20.98 -29.13
C ASN A 360 11.01 -21.01 -29.43
N ALA A 361 11.70 -22.13 -29.18
CA ALA A 361 13.12 -22.29 -29.48
C ALA A 361 13.46 -22.35 -31.00
N ILE A 362 12.48 -22.48 -31.89
CA ILE A 362 12.67 -22.38 -33.35
C ILE A 362 12.17 -21.05 -33.95
N GLU A 363 11.77 -20.09 -33.11
CA GLU A 363 11.26 -18.76 -33.52
C GLU A 363 10.15 -18.87 -34.59
N LEU A 364 9.18 -19.78 -34.41
CA LEU A 364 8.16 -20.05 -35.43
C LEU A 364 7.43 -18.77 -35.82
N CYS A 365 7.49 -18.41 -37.10
CA CYS A 365 6.93 -17.16 -37.63
C CYS A 365 7.52 -15.89 -36.99
N GLY A 366 8.80 -15.93 -36.61
CA GLY A 366 9.53 -14.82 -35.98
C GLY A 366 9.15 -14.56 -34.52
N ALA A 367 8.57 -15.54 -33.82
CA ALA A 367 7.92 -15.37 -32.53
C ALA A 367 8.33 -16.42 -31.48
N THR A 368 8.38 -16.01 -30.21
CA THR A 368 8.89 -16.79 -29.05
C THR A 368 7.92 -16.80 -27.86
N ASP A 369 6.68 -16.40 -28.09
CA ASP A 369 5.58 -16.22 -27.15
C ASP A 369 4.39 -17.16 -27.46
N TRP A 370 4.65 -18.26 -28.19
CA TRP A 370 3.68 -19.32 -28.42
C TRP A 370 3.30 -19.99 -27.11
N ARG A 371 2.01 -20.31 -26.98
CA ARG A 371 1.42 -20.95 -25.80
C ARG A 371 0.29 -21.90 -26.18
N MET A 372 -0.16 -22.69 -25.20
CA MET A 372 -1.38 -23.46 -25.33
C MET A 372 -2.62 -22.53 -25.38
N PRO A 373 -3.54 -22.72 -26.35
CA PRO A 373 -4.78 -21.97 -26.44
C PRO A 373 -5.75 -22.36 -25.33
N ASN A 374 -6.58 -21.43 -24.86
CA ASN A 374 -7.68 -21.74 -23.96
C ASN A 374 -8.87 -22.39 -24.72
N ARG A 375 -9.89 -22.87 -23.99
CA ARG A 375 -11.06 -23.54 -24.59
C ARG A 375 -11.79 -22.67 -25.61
N GLU A 376 -11.98 -21.38 -25.33
CA GLU A 376 -12.73 -20.48 -26.21
C GLU A 376 -11.89 -20.07 -27.43
N GLU A 377 -10.57 -19.94 -27.29
CA GLU A 377 -9.65 -19.76 -28.42
C GLU A 377 -9.67 -20.99 -29.34
N LEU A 378 -9.64 -22.21 -28.80
CA LEU A 378 -9.79 -23.41 -29.63
C LEU A 378 -11.14 -23.42 -30.38
N LEU A 379 -12.22 -22.96 -29.77
CA LEU A 379 -13.54 -22.84 -30.39
C LEU A 379 -13.61 -21.71 -31.42
N SER A 380 -12.84 -20.63 -31.26
CA SER A 380 -12.90 -19.44 -32.12
C SER A 380 -12.39 -19.63 -33.55
N ILE A 381 -11.98 -20.84 -33.94
CA ILE A 381 -11.63 -21.21 -35.32
C ILE A 381 -12.55 -22.31 -35.90
N VAL A 382 -13.61 -22.70 -35.20
CA VAL A 382 -14.55 -23.77 -35.59
C VAL A 382 -15.73 -23.21 -36.38
N ASN A 383 -15.81 -23.55 -37.67
CA ASN A 383 -16.94 -23.23 -38.53
C ASN A 383 -18.00 -24.35 -38.44
N PHE A 384 -19.15 -24.03 -37.82
CA PHE A 384 -20.27 -24.94 -37.56
C PHE A 384 -21.25 -25.09 -38.74
N ASN A 385 -21.06 -24.37 -39.85
CA ASN A 385 -21.79 -24.61 -41.12
C ASN A 385 -21.20 -25.79 -41.92
N LYS A 386 -20.12 -26.40 -41.43
CA LYS A 386 -19.59 -27.68 -41.93
C LYS A 386 -20.14 -28.86 -41.12
N SER A 387 -20.31 -30.01 -41.76
CA SER A 387 -20.75 -31.26 -41.09
C SER A 387 -19.58 -32.15 -40.62
N GLU A 388 -18.39 -31.95 -41.16
CA GLU A 388 -17.13 -32.60 -40.83
C GLU A 388 -15.97 -31.66 -41.22
N HIS A 389 -14.76 -31.88 -40.67
CA HIS A 389 -13.57 -31.06 -40.93
C HIS A 389 -13.83 -29.54 -40.79
N LEU A 390 -14.14 -29.13 -39.56
CA LEU A 390 -14.76 -27.84 -39.21
C LEU A 390 -13.80 -26.63 -39.23
N LEU A 391 -12.49 -26.83 -39.46
CA LEU A 391 -11.59 -25.71 -39.74
C LEU A 391 -11.60 -25.40 -41.24
N ASP A 392 -11.23 -24.18 -41.65
CA ASP A 392 -10.98 -23.91 -43.07
C ASP A 392 -9.64 -24.54 -43.49
N GLU A 393 -9.69 -25.64 -44.24
CA GLU A 393 -8.50 -26.38 -44.72
C GLU A 393 -7.57 -25.53 -45.62
N ASN A 394 -8.07 -24.43 -46.20
CA ASN A 394 -7.26 -23.47 -46.97
C ASN A 394 -6.26 -22.69 -46.09
N TYR A 395 -6.46 -22.71 -44.76
CA TYR A 395 -5.63 -22.06 -43.74
C TYR A 395 -5.11 -23.06 -42.70
N PHE A 396 -5.92 -24.06 -42.33
CA PHE A 396 -5.63 -25.08 -41.33
C PHE A 396 -5.62 -26.51 -41.93
N PRO A 397 -4.62 -26.84 -42.77
CA PRO A 397 -4.51 -28.16 -43.40
C PRO A 397 -4.13 -29.24 -42.37
N ASN A 398 -4.03 -30.48 -42.87
CA ASN A 398 -3.53 -31.64 -42.13
C ASN A 398 -4.37 -31.98 -40.88
N LEU A 399 -5.70 -31.84 -41.01
CA LEU A 399 -6.65 -32.30 -40.00
C LEU A 399 -6.55 -33.82 -39.82
N GLY A 400 -6.55 -34.59 -40.91
CA GLY A 400 -6.43 -36.04 -40.89
C GLY A 400 -7.75 -36.76 -40.58
N SER A 401 -7.85 -38.03 -40.98
CA SER A 401 -9.12 -38.79 -41.01
C SER A 401 -9.58 -39.37 -39.65
N ASN A 402 -8.90 -39.04 -38.55
CA ASN A 402 -9.28 -39.51 -37.22
C ASN A 402 -10.42 -38.63 -36.65
N ILE A 403 -11.67 -39.13 -36.68
CA ILE A 403 -12.82 -38.40 -36.11
C ILE A 403 -12.70 -38.13 -34.59
N LEU A 404 -11.81 -38.83 -33.88
CA LEU A 404 -11.51 -38.60 -32.46
C LEU A 404 -10.29 -37.68 -32.24
N LYS A 405 -9.91 -36.86 -33.24
CA LYS A 405 -8.81 -35.89 -33.14
C LYS A 405 -9.18 -34.71 -32.24
N ASN A 406 -8.94 -34.88 -30.95
CA ASN A 406 -9.18 -33.88 -29.90
C ASN A 406 -7.93 -33.03 -29.70
N TYR A 407 -8.10 -31.71 -29.65
CA TYR A 407 -7.03 -30.73 -29.40
C TYR A 407 -7.12 -30.24 -27.95
N LEU A 408 -6.04 -30.35 -27.19
CA LEU A 408 -5.96 -29.93 -25.78
C LEU A 408 -5.94 -28.41 -25.64
N SER A 409 -6.51 -27.91 -24.55
CA SER A 409 -6.42 -26.50 -24.14
C SER A 409 -5.52 -26.29 -22.91
N SER A 410 -5.29 -25.03 -22.57
CA SER A 410 -4.79 -24.57 -21.27
C SER A 410 -5.89 -24.36 -20.22
N SER A 411 -7.17 -24.59 -20.55
CA SER A 411 -8.28 -24.37 -19.61
C SER A 411 -8.43 -25.53 -18.63
N ALA A 412 -8.17 -25.25 -17.35
CA ALA A 412 -8.45 -26.15 -16.24
C ALA A 412 -9.95 -26.53 -16.13
N VAL A 413 -10.22 -27.66 -15.47
CA VAL A 413 -11.58 -28.20 -15.27
C VAL A 413 -11.98 -28.01 -13.80
N ASP A 414 -13.08 -27.27 -13.58
CA ASP A 414 -13.65 -27.11 -12.24
C ASP A 414 -14.01 -28.46 -11.61
N GLY A 415 -13.72 -28.60 -10.30
CA GLY A 415 -13.91 -29.83 -9.54
C GLY A 415 -12.99 -31.02 -9.91
N GLY A 416 -12.06 -30.88 -10.88
CA GLY A 416 -11.29 -32.01 -11.41
C GLY A 416 -9.87 -31.66 -11.86
N SER A 417 -8.95 -31.43 -10.93
CA SER A 417 -7.56 -31.01 -11.21
C SER A 417 -6.81 -31.92 -12.19
N GLY A 418 -6.99 -33.24 -12.13
CA GLY A 418 -6.38 -34.21 -13.06
C GLY A 418 -6.97 -34.21 -14.48
N GLN A 419 -7.91 -33.32 -14.78
CA GLN A 419 -8.62 -33.23 -16.06
C GLN A 419 -8.31 -31.92 -16.80
N ILE A 420 -8.54 -31.93 -18.12
CA ILE A 420 -8.34 -30.78 -18.99
C ILE A 420 -9.41 -30.71 -20.08
N TRP A 421 -9.81 -29.50 -20.49
CA TRP A 421 -10.69 -29.29 -21.63
C TRP A 421 -9.99 -29.55 -22.97
N TYR A 422 -10.75 -30.08 -23.94
CA TYR A 422 -10.36 -30.25 -25.33
C TYR A 422 -11.47 -29.78 -26.28
N VAL A 423 -11.13 -29.54 -27.55
CA VAL A 423 -12.07 -29.32 -28.66
C VAL A 423 -11.80 -30.32 -29.79
N ASN A 424 -12.86 -30.85 -30.41
CA ASN A 424 -12.75 -31.79 -31.53
C ASN A 424 -13.15 -31.13 -32.86
N TYR A 425 -12.18 -30.91 -33.75
CA TYR A 425 -12.38 -30.21 -35.03
C TYR A 425 -13.04 -31.04 -36.14
N ASN A 426 -13.39 -32.30 -35.87
CA ASN A 426 -14.13 -33.14 -36.80
C ASN A 426 -15.62 -33.27 -36.43
N LEU A 427 -16.00 -32.93 -35.19
CA LEU A 427 -17.37 -33.09 -34.65
C LEU A 427 -17.91 -31.86 -33.88
N GLY A 428 -17.11 -30.80 -33.71
CA GLY A 428 -17.52 -29.51 -33.10
C GLY A 428 -17.68 -29.50 -31.59
N GLY A 429 -17.70 -30.67 -30.94
CA GLY A 429 -17.84 -30.77 -29.49
C GLY A 429 -16.57 -30.40 -28.73
N SER A 430 -16.73 -29.63 -27.65
CA SER A 430 -15.75 -29.55 -26.55
C SER A 430 -16.04 -30.60 -25.48
N GLY A 431 -15.01 -31.18 -24.86
CA GLY A 431 -15.17 -32.13 -23.76
C GLY A 431 -14.00 -32.09 -22.78
N ILE A 432 -13.97 -33.01 -21.82
CA ILE A 432 -12.89 -33.15 -20.83
C ILE A 432 -12.19 -34.51 -20.95
N HIS A 433 -10.86 -34.51 -20.86
CA HIS A 433 -10.03 -35.73 -20.80
C HIS A 433 -9.19 -35.75 -19.53
N GLN A 434 -8.59 -36.90 -19.21
CA GLN A 434 -7.53 -37.00 -18.20
C GLN A 434 -6.24 -36.40 -18.78
N LYS A 435 -5.47 -35.64 -17.97
CA LYS A 435 -4.20 -35.02 -18.40
C LYS A 435 -3.15 -36.04 -18.89
N SER A 436 -3.25 -37.29 -18.45
CA SER A 436 -2.41 -38.41 -18.87
C SER A 436 -2.73 -38.98 -20.26
N PHE A 437 -3.80 -38.55 -20.93
CA PHE A 437 -4.17 -39.06 -22.26
C PHE A 437 -3.45 -38.28 -23.36
N ALA A 438 -2.73 -39.03 -24.22
CA ALA A 438 -2.13 -38.50 -25.44
C ALA A 438 -3.21 -37.94 -26.39
N ASN A 439 -3.17 -36.64 -26.65
CA ASN A 439 -4.09 -35.93 -27.53
C ASN A 439 -3.31 -34.96 -28.43
N TYR A 440 -3.99 -34.29 -29.35
CA TYR A 440 -3.37 -33.38 -30.31
C TYR A 440 -3.30 -31.96 -29.71
N ILE A 441 -2.47 -31.10 -30.30
CA ILE A 441 -2.29 -29.71 -29.87
C ILE A 441 -2.07 -28.81 -31.09
N ARG A 442 -2.43 -27.54 -30.99
CA ARG A 442 -2.09 -26.46 -31.94
C ARG A 442 -1.82 -25.23 -31.09
N LEU A 443 -0.65 -24.61 -31.24
CA LEU A 443 -0.32 -23.44 -30.43
C LEU A 443 -0.93 -22.16 -31.00
N VAL A 444 -1.02 -21.15 -30.13
CA VAL A 444 -1.50 -19.80 -30.45
C VAL A 444 -0.58 -18.77 -29.78
N ARG A 445 -0.53 -17.56 -30.33
CA ARG A 445 0.07 -16.36 -29.73
C ARG A 445 -0.80 -15.12 -29.99
N THR A 446 -0.52 -14.00 -29.34
CA THR A 446 -1.11 -12.69 -29.68
C THR A 446 -0.40 -12.06 -30.87
N ASN A 447 -1.07 -11.12 -31.54
CA ASN A 447 -0.47 -10.23 -32.53
C ASN A 447 -0.48 -8.81 -31.95
N ASP A 448 0.61 -8.44 -31.29
CA ASP A 448 0.80 -7.17 -30.56
C ASP A 448 1.50 -6.10 -31.44
#